data_AF-A0A395IIG4-F1
#
_entry.id   AF-A0A395IIG4-F1
#
_cell.length_a   1.000
_cell.length_b   1.000
_cell.length_c   1.000
_cell.angle_alpha   90.00
_cell.angle_beta   90.00
_cell.angle_gamma   90.00
#
_symmetry.space_group_name_H-M   'P 1'
#
loop_
_entity.id
_entity.type
_entity.pdbx_description
1 polymer ?
#
loop_
_entity_poly.entity_id
_entity_poly.type
_entity_poly.pdbx_seq_one_letter_code
_entity_poly.pdbx_strand_id
1 'polypeptide(L)'
;MYTPTLDPFNASSYLVTNGQYASIPMVIMTIPKIHALHPQSSISVENQTLSIVSIDALSDYTTAVLGNEYVTTALVGKTNYTRGLNGLKGFNVTDVRVNLTALSGPNLSGYAYVPNPSDMTIVMGDVTMQLSTHRRRRWKCHDRKHDAGTSHMDPKTGIVELSIVGKSSIYKGEHLVYYERALASNNLSLALNVAQVIADSTAPLLGSS
;
A
#
# COMPACT_ATOMS: atom_id res chain seq x y z
N MET A 1 -2.09 -11.06 -17.39
CA MET A 1 -1.73 -9.63 -17.45
C MET A 1 -2.90 -8.83 -16.89
N TYR A 2 -2.63 -7.82 -16.06
CA TYR A 2 -3.70 -7.02 -15.43
C TYR A 2 -4.35 -6.08 -16.45
N THR A 3 -5.69 -6.10 -16.54
CA THR A 3 -6.51 -5.24 -17.39
C THR A 3 -7.38 -4.35 -16.50
N PRO A 4 -6.95 -3.11 -16.23
CA PRO A 4 -7.62 -2.27 -15.25
C PRO A 4 -8.98 -1.76 -15.72
N THR A 5 -9.80 -1.34 -14.76
CA THR A 5 -11.04 -0.62 -15.04
C THR A 5 -10.98 0.77 -14.43
N LEU A 6 -11.09 1.80 -15.25
CA LEU A 6 -11.26 3.19 -14.81
C LEU A 6 -12.75 3.41 -14.55
N ASP A 7 -13.09 3.92 -13.37
CA ASP A 7 -14.44 4.41 -13.11
C ASP A 7 -14.75 5.65 -13.96
N PRO A 8 -16.04 5.93 -14.26
CA PRO A 8 -16.42 7.17 -14.94
C PRO A 8 -15.85 8.39 -14.23
N PHE A 9 -15.37 9.36 -14.99
CA PHE A 9 -14.79 10.58 -14.43
C PHE A 9 -15.05 11.80 -15.31
N ASN A 10 -15.06 12.98 -14.69
CA ASN A 10 -15.11 14.23 -15.42
C ASN A 10 -13.70 14.67 -15.81
N ALA A 11 -13.51 14.97 -17.08
CA ALA A 11 -12.31 15.54 -17.65
C ALA A 11 -12.56 16.99 -18.04
N SER A 12 -11.70 17.88 -17.58
CA SER A 12 -11.73 19.31 -17.83
C SER A 12 -10.74 19.66 -18.94
N SER A 13 -11.17 20.42 -19.94
CA SER A 13 -10.31 20.88 -21.03
C SER A 13 -9.82 22.30 -20.76
N TYR A 14 -8.52 22.56 -20.94
CA TYR A 14 -7.87 23.84 -20.73
C TYR A 14 -7.09 24.28 -21.96
N LEU A 15 -7.07 25.58 -22.23
CA LEU A 15 -6.09 26.18 -23.13
C LEU A 15 -4.70 26.15 -22.46
N VAL A 16 -3.67 25.82 -23.24
CA VAL A 16 -2.29 25.82 -22.76
C VAL A 16 -1.51 26.92 -23.45
N THR A 17 -0.94 27.82 -22.65
CA THR A 17 -0.11 28.91 -23.13
C THR A 17 1.24 28.82 -22.42
N ASN A 18 2.33 28.76 -23.19
CA ASN A 18 3.69 28.65 -22.66
C ASN A 18 3.87 27.48 -21.66
N GLY A 19 3.20 26.35 -21.91
CA GLY A 19 3.27 25.16 -21.07
C GLY A 19 2.49 25.23 -19.75
N GLN A 20 1.74 26.31 -19.50
CA GLN A 20 0.88 26.46 -18.33
C GLN A 20 -0.59 26.33 -18.73
N TYR A 21 -1.37 25.68 -17.87
CA TYR A 21 -2.81 25.56 -18.05
C TYR A 21 -3.49 26.88 -17.69
N ALA A 22 -4.53 27.25 -18.44
CA ALA A 22 -5.44 28.29 -18.02
C ALA A 22 -6.04 27.96 -16.65
N SER A 23 -6.31 28.98 -15.83
CA SER A 23 -6.83 28.79 -14.47
C SER A 23 -8.26 28.23 -14.43
N ILE A 24 -9.02 28.37 -15.52
CA ILE A 24 -10.42 27.96 -15.65
C ILE A 24 -10.55 27.05 -16.86
N PRO A 25 -11.26 25.91 -16.75
CA PRO A 25 -11.49 25.04 -17.90
C PRO A 25 -12.51 25.67 -18.87
N MET A 26 -12.37 25.33 -20.14
CA MET A 26 -13.27 25.75 -21.20
C MET A 26 -14.55 24.90 -21.18
N VAL A 27 -14.37 23.58 -21.13
CA VAL A 27 -15.45 22.58 -21.15
C VAL A 27 -15.16 21.43 -20.20
N ILE A 28 -16.22 20.79 -19.71
CA ILE A 28 -16.13 19.51 -19.00
C ILE A 28 -16.78 18.42 -19.86
N MET A 29 -16.06 17.31 -19.97
CA MET A 29 -16.48 16.09 -20.65
C MET A 29 -16.53 14.95 -19.63
N THR A 30 -17.67 14.26 -19.53
CA THR A 30 -17.76 13.04 -18.71
C THR A 30 -17.25 11.85 -19.52
N ILE A 31 -16.12 11.30 -19.09
CA ILE A 31 -15.55 10.08 -19.63
C ILE A 31 -16.26 8.87 -19.00
N PRO A 32 -16.76 7.92 -19.81
CA PRO A 32 -17.46 6.75 -19.29
C PRO A 32 -16.51 5.80 -18.57
N LYS A 33 -17.08 4.75 -17.97
CA LYS A 33 -16.31 3.63 -17.42
C LYS A 33 -15.51 2.97 -18.54
N ILE A 34 -14.24 2.71 -18.30
CA ILE A 34 -13.33 2.14 -19.30
C ILE A 34 -12.72 0.88 -18.72
N HIS A 35 -12.85 -0.25 -19.41
CA HIS A 35 -12.04 -1.44 -19.13
C HIS A 35 -10.92 -1.53 -20.15
N ALA A 36 -9.68 -1.35 -19.71
CA ALA A 36 -8.53 -1.35 -20.60
C ALA A 36 -8.12 -2.79 -20.95
N LEU A 37 -8.24 -3.14 -22.22
CA LEU A 37 -7.78 -4.37 -22.84
C LEU A 37 -6.32 -4.27 -23.28
N HIS A 38 -5.64 -5.42 -23.28
CA HIS A 38 -4.32 -5.60 -23.85
C HIS A 38 -4.43 -6.12 -25.30
N PRO A 39 -3.66 -5.62 -26.28
CA PRO A 39 -2.60 -4.59 -26.17
C PRO A 39 -3.10 -3.16 -26.29
N GLN A 40 -4.29 -2.93 -26.87
CA GLN A 40 -4.86 -1.62 -27.09
C GLN A 40 -6.33 -1.60 -26.72
N SER A 41 -6.79 -0.43 -26.27
CA SER A 41 -8.19 -0.15 -25.97
C SER A 41 -8.60 1.09 -26.74
N SER A 42 -9.67 0.98 -27.54
CA SER A 42 -10.33 2.12 -28.15
C SER A 42 -11.55 2.49 -27.33
N ILE A 43 -11.71 3.76 -27.01
CA ILE A 43 -12.88 4.28 -26.32
C ILE A 43 -13.42 5.41 -27.18
N SER A 44 -14.70 5.32 -27.54
CA SER A 44 -15.42 6.36 -28.26
C SER A 44 -16.38 7.03 -27.27
N VAL A 45 -16.40 8.36 -27.28
CA VAL A 45 -17.36 9.16 -26.53
C VAL A 45 -18.25 9.84 -27.58
N GLU A 46 -19.39 9.23 -27.87
CA GLU A 46 -20.28 9.66 -28.95
C GLU A 46 -21.49 10.40 -28.39
N ASN A 47 -21.89 11.47 -29.08
CA ASN A 47 -23.11 12.24 -28.81
C ASN A 47 -23.22 12.78 -27.37
N GLN A 48 -22.10 13.23 -26.80
CA GLN A 48 -22.12 13.87 -25.50
C GLN A 48 -22.39 15.38 -25.62
N THR A 49 -23.40 15.86 -24.89
CA THR A 49 -23.61 17.29 -24.66
C THR A 49 -22.56 17.79 -23.67
N LEU A 50 -21.61 18.60 -24.15
CA LEU A 50 -20.56 19.18 -23.32
C LEU A 50 -21.10 20.38 -22.54
N SER A 51 -20.72 20.49 -21.27
CA SER A 51 -20.99 21.70 -20.48
C SER A 51 -19.87 22.71 -20.72
N ILE A 52 -20.23 23.86 -21.27
CA ILE A 52 -19.34 25.02 -21.35
C ILE A 52 -19.24 25.61 -19.94
N VAL A 53 -18.04 25.63 -19.40
CA VAL A 53 -17.79 26.13 -18.05
C VAL A 53 -17.55 27.64 -18.06
N SER A 54 -16.81 28.12 -19.05
CA SER A 54 -16.51 29.54 -19.21
C SER A 54 -16.51 29.94 -20.68
N ILE A 55 -17.39 30.88 -21.01
CA ILE A 55 -17.44 31.50 -22.34
C ILE A 55 -16.17 32.33 -22.58
N ASP A 56 -15.61 32.96 -21.54
CA ASP A 56 -14.36 33.72 -21.64
C ASP A 56 -13.20 32.80 -22.01
N ALA A 57 -13.06 31.65 -21.32
CA ALA A 57 -12.01 30.68 -21.62
C ALA A 57 -12.18 30.07 -23.03
N LEU A 58 -13.41 29.86 -23.48
CA LEU A 58 -13.70 29.40 -24.84
C LEU A 58 -13.40 30.48 -25.88
N SER A 59 -13.61 31.76 -25.55
CA SER A 59 -13.28 32.90 -26.40
C SER A 59 -11.77 33.09 -26.54
N ASP A 60 -11.02 32.90 -25.45
CA ASP A 60 -9.55 32.90 -25.46
C ASP A 60 -9.01 31.78 -26.34
N TYR A 61 -9.59 30.58 -26.24
CA TYR A 61 -9.26 29.46 -27.12
C TYR A 61 -9.55 29.78 -28.58
N THR A 62 -10.72 30.34 -28.87
CA THR A 62 -11.10 30.73 -30.25
C THR A 62 -10.14 31.78 -30.80
N THR A 63 -9.76 32.75 -29.97
CA THR A 63 -8.75 33.76 -30.32
C THR A 63 -7.40 33.10 -30.61
N ALA A 64 -6.98 32.13 -29.79
CA ALA A 64 -5.74 31.38 -30.02
C ALA A 64 -5.77 30.56 -31.31
N VAL A 65 -6.91 29.96 -31.65
CA VAL A 65 -7.12 29.18 -32.90
C VAL A 65 -7.06 30.08 -34.13
N LEU A 66 -7.61 31.29 -34.05
CA LEU A 66 -7.55 32.25 -35.15
C LEU A 66 -6.17 32.92 -35.29
N GLY A 67 -5.47 33.10 -34.17
CA GLY A 67 -4.20 33.84 -34.12
C GLY A 67 -2.94 33.01 -34.33
N ASN A 68 -2.99 31.68 -34.17
CA ASN A 68 -1.80 30.83 -34.20
C ASN A 68 -1.96 29.65 -35.17
N GLU A 69 -0.84 29.19 -35.75
CA GLU A 69 -0.80 27.99 -36.60
C GLU A 69 -1.06 26.71 -35.79
N TYR A 70 -0.62 26.69 -34.52
CA TYR A 70 -0.81 25.56 -33.62
C TYR A 70 -1.38 26.03 -32.29
N VAL A 71 -2.39 25.30 -31.80
CA VAL A 71 -2.97 25.51 -30.47
C VAL A 71 -2.80 24.24 -29.65
N THR A 72 -2.36 24.39 -28.41
CA THR A 72 -2.24 23.29 -27.47
C THR A 72 -3.38 23.37 -26.46
N THR A 73 -4.03 22.23 -26.23
CA THR A 73 -5.05 22.07 -25.18
C THR A 73 -4.69 20.89 -24.29
N ALA A 74 -5.08 20.94 -23.03
CA ALA A 74 -4.90 19.85 -22.08
C ALA A 74 -6.25 19.32 -21.64
N LEU A 75 -6.43 17.99 -21.67
CA LEU A 75 -7.59 17.33 -21.10
C LEU A 75 -7.16 16.62 -19.81
N VAL A 76 -7.71 17.08 -18.68
CA VAL A 76 -7.27 16.64 -17.35
C VAL A 76 -8.46 16.09 -16.58
N GLY A 77 -8.38 14.85 -16.12
CA GLY A 77 -9.40 14.22 -15.29
C GLY A 77 -8.81 13.29 -14.25
N LYS A 78 -9.59 13.00 -13.22
CA LYS A 78 -9.20 12.08 -12.13
C LYS A 78 -10.25 11.00 -11.97
N THR A 79 -9.82 9.75 -12.02
CA THR A 79 -10.65 8.56 -11.79
C THR A 79 -10.12 7.75 -10.62
N ASN A 80 -11.01 6.99 -9.99
CA ASN A 80 -10.62 5.95 -9.06
C ASN A 80 -10.24 4.72 -9.88
N TYR A 81 -9.03 4.23 -9.66
CA TYR A 81 -8.43 3.23 -10.55
C TYR A 81 -7.87 2.03 -9.80
N THR A 82 -7.24 2.23 -8.63
CA THR A 82 -6.64 1.12 -7.89
C THR A 82 -6.75 1.31 -6.39
N ARG A 83 -7.13 0.24 -5.70
CA ARG A 83 -6.82 0.08 -4.28
C ARG A 83 -5.34 -0.28 -4.15
N GLY A 84 -4.64 0.35 -3.22
CA GLY A 84 -3.29 -0.07 -2.82
C GLY A 84 -3.34 -1.12 -1.72
N LEU A 85 -2.16 -1.62 -1.31
CA LEU A 85 -2.00 -2.64 -0.26
C LEU A 85 -2.46 -2.22 1.15
N ASN A 86 -2.96 -0.98 1.30
CA ASN A 86 -3.49 -0.43 2.55
C ASN A 86 -2.51 -0.61 3.74
N GLY A 87 -1.22 -0.39 3.50
CA GLY A 87 -0.18 -0.54 4.53
C GLY A 87 -0.11 -1.94 5.13
N LEU A 88 -0.48 -2.99 4.39
CA LEU A 88 -0.50 -4.38 4.87
C LEU A 88 -1.35 -4.58 6.13
N LYS A 89 -2.40 -3.76 6.33
CA LYS A 89 -3.34 -3.94 7.42
C LYS A 89 -4.00 -5.32 7.34
N GLY A 90 -4.02 -6.03 8.46
CA GLY A 90 -4.45 -7.43 8.52
C GLY A 90 -3.31 -8.43 8.27
N PHE A 91 -2.06 -7.96 8.19
CA PHE A 91 -0.89 -8.84 8.28
C PHE A 91 -1.01 -9.72 9.53
N ASN A 92 -0.82 -11.03 9.34
CA ASN A 92 -0.91 -12.00 10.42
C ASN A 92 0.14 -13.10 10.23
N VAL A 93 0.41 -13.85 11.29
CA VAL A 93 1.25 -15.04 11.22
C VAL A 93 0.50 -16.21 11.83
N THR A 94 0.50 -17.36 11.16
CA THR A 94 -0.15 -18.59 11.61
C THR A 94 0.86 -19.73 11.72
N ASP A 95 0.49 -20.78 12.46
CA ASP A 95 1.29 -21.99 12.66
C ASP A 95 2.72 -21.70 13.12
N VAL A 96 2.87 -20.72 14.00
CA VAL A 96 4.16 -20.35 14.55
C VAL A 96 4.66 -21.49 15.44
N ARG A 97 5.84 -22.02 15.12
CA ARG A 97 6.51 -23.08 15.86
C ARG A 97 7.93 -22.67 16.23
N VAL A 98 8.33 -23.02 17.44
CA VAL A 98 9.67 -22.80 17.97
C VAL A 98 10.36 -24.14 18.20
N ASN A 99 11.52 -24.31 17.60
CA ASN A 99 12.40 -25.44 17.88
C ASN A 99 13.23 -25.14 19.14
N LEU A 100 12.82 -25.73 20.27
CA LEU A 100 13.45 -25.51 21.57
C LEU A 100 14.83 -26.19 21.72
N THR A 101 15.18 -27.12 20.82
CA THR A 101 16.47 -27.84 20.87
C THR A 101 17.54 -27.21 19.97
N ALA A 102 17.21 -26.13 19.25
CA ALA A 102 18.16 -25.43 18.40
C ALA A 102 19.20 -24.67 19.26
N LEU A 103 20.48 -25.05 19.13
CA LEU A 103 21.58 -24.42 19.87
C LEU A 103 22.03 -23.08 19.27
N SER A 104 21.80 -22.87 17.96
CA SER A 104 22.10 -21.64 17.24
C SER A 104 21.28 -21.53 15.94
N GLY A 105 21.19 -20.33 15.38
CA GLY A 105 20.47 -20.06 14.13
C GLY A 105 18.96 -19.82 14.29
N PRO A 106 18.21 -19.65 13.18
CA PRO A 106 16.77 -19.45 13.22
C PRO A 106 16.07 -20.66 13.81
N ASN A 107 15.31 -20.44 14.88
CA ASN A 107 14.59 -21.48 15.62
C ASN A 107 13.08 -21.25 15.65
N LEU A 108 12.58 -20.25 14.92
CA LEU A 108 11.16 -19.94 14.79
C LEU A 108 10.76 -20.07 13.32
N SER A 109 9.65 -20.76 13.07
CA SER A 109 9.05 -20.94 11.76
C SER A 109 7.56 -20.68 11.83
N GLY A 110 6.93 -20.32 10.73
CA GLY A 110 5.49 -20.07 10.64
C GLY A 110 5.13 -19.52 9.27
N TYR A 111 3.83 -19.35 9.02
CA TYR A 111 3.34 -18.81 7.76
C TYR A 111 2.95 -17.35 7.94
N ALA A 112 3.48 -16.48 7.08
CA ALA A 112 3.06 -15.08 7.03
C ALA A 112 1.87 -14.93 6.07
N TYR A 113 0.78 -14.37 6.57
CA TYR A 113 -0.36 -13.94 5.78
C TYR A 113 -0.20 -12.46 5.43
N VAL A 114 0.02 -12.17 4.15
CA VAL A 114 0.16 -10.82 3.62
C VAL A 114 -1.09 -10.48 2.80
N PRO A 115 -2.03 -9.69 3.34
CA PRO A 115 -3.24 -9.36 2.61
C PRO A 115 -2.93 -8.48 1.40
N ASN A 116 -3.56 -8.80 0.27
CA ASN A 116 -3.56 -7.96 -0.92
C ASN A 116 -4.99 -7.47 -1.23
N PRO A 117 -5.44 -6.36 -0.62
CA PRO A 117 -6.73 -5.75 -0.95
C PRO A 117 -6.71 -4.98 -2.28
N SER A 118 -5.56 -4.95 -2.97
CA SER A 118 -5.37 -4.23 -4.23
C SER A 118 -5.97 -5.03 -5.38
N ASP A 119 -6.41 -4.32 -6.42
CA ASP A 119 -6.85 -4.96 -7.68
C ASP A 119 -5.67 -5.46 -8.54
N MET A 120 -4.43 -5.23 -8.08
CA MET A 120 -3.19 -5.57 -8.79
C MET A 120 -2.53 -6.82 -8.21
N THR A 121 -1.94 -7.65 -9.07
CA THR A 121 -0.99 -8.71 -8.65
C THR A 121 0.38 -8.08 -8.39
N ILE A 122 0.89 -8.22 -7.18
CA ILE A 122 2.15 -7.59 -6.73
C ILE A 122 3.17 -8.70 -6.45
N VAL A 123 4.33 -8.63 -7.11
CA VAL A 123 5.44 -9.56 -6.91
C VAL A 123 6.53 -8.84 -6.10
N MET A 124 6.70 -9.24 -4.84
CA MET A 124 7.68 -8.64 -3.92
C MET A 124 8.98 -9.46 -3.77
N GLY A 125 9.09 -10.59 -4.48
CA GLY A 125 10.23 -11.50 -4.34
C GLY A 125 10.39 -12.04 -2.92
N ASP A 126 11.62 -12.34 -2.55
CA ASP A 126 12.03 -12.76 -1.22
C ASP A 126 12.12 -11.54 -0.31
N VAL A 127 11.19 -11.44 0.64
CA VAL A 127 11.07 -10.30 1.56
C VAL A 127 11.68 -10.65 2.91
N THR A 128 12.64 -9.83 3.35
CA THR A 128 13.16 -9.90 4.73
C THR A 128 12.52 -8.82 5.58
N MET A 129 11.98 -9.22 6.73
CA MET A 129 11.46 -8.31 7.74
C MET A 129 12.24 -8.45 9.05
N GLN A 130 12.46 -7.33 9.73
CA GLN A 130 13.01 -7.32 11.08
C GLN A 130 11.87 -7.29 12.09
N LEU A 131 11.95 -8.17 13.08
CA LEU A 131 11.06 -8.24 14.22
C LEU A 131 11.72 -7.63 15.46
N SER A 132 10.97 -6.88 16.25
CA SER A 132 11.44 -6.35 17.54
C SER A 132 10.30 -6.29 18.56
N THR A 133 10.60 -6.43 19.85
CA THR A 133 9.58 -6.26 20.89
C THR A 133 9.18 -4.80 21.03
N HIS A 134 7.88 -4.54 21.13
CA HIS A 134 7.41 -3.17 21.36
C HIS A 134 7.95 -2.64 22.69
N ARG A 135 8.45 -1.40 22.68
CA ARG A 135 9.00 -0.75 23.87
C ARG A 135 7.84 -0.23 24.72
N ARG A 136 7.44 -0.96 25.76
CA ARG A 136 6.53 -0.41 26.77
C ARG A 136 7.26 0.68 27.55
N ARG A 137 6.68 1.89 27.61
CA ARG A 137 7.31 3.04 28.29
C ARG A 137 7.50 2.72 29.78
N ARG A 138 8.72 2.94 30.25
CA ARG A 138 9.11 2.86 31.67
C ARG A 138 8.36 3.98 32.42
N TRP A 139 7.45 3.62 33.31
CA TRP A 139 6.85 4.58 34.26
C TRP A 139 7.96 5.08 35.18
N LYS A 140 8.17 6.40 35.25
CA LYS A 140 9.02 7.02 36.29
C LYS A 140 8.11 7.36 37.47
N CYS A 141 8.11 6.52 38.51
CA CYS A 141 7.60 6.92 39.81
C CYS A 141 8.72 7.58 40.61
N HIS A 142 8.41 8.71 41.25
CA HIS A 142 9.28 9.35 42.22
C HIS A 142 9.27 8.47 43.48
N ASP A 143 10.46 8.02 43.85
CA ASP A 143 10.81 7.31 45.07
C ASP A 143 10.45 5.81 45.21
N ARG A 144 11.46 5.05 45.66
CA ARG A 144 11.62 3.58 45.74
C ARG A 144 11.77 2.79 44.43
N LYS A 145 13.00 2.31 44.23
CA LYS A 145 13.40 1.32 43.23
C LYS A 145 12.75 -0.05 43.53
N HIS A 146 11.69 -0.37 42.81
CA HIS A 146 11.50 -1.73 42.31
C HIS A 146 11.67 -1.65 40.81
N ASP A 147 12.71 -2.31 40.27
CA ASP A 147 12.77 -2.61 38.85
C ASP A 147 11.66 -3.63 38.56
N ALA A 148 10.44 -3.14 38.37
CA ALA A 148 9.41 -3.90 37.70
C ALA A 148 9.91 -4.10 36.27
N GLY A 149 10.47 -5.29 36.03
CA GLY A 149 11.00 -5.69 34.73
C GLY A 149 10.04 -5.27 33.63
N THR A 150 10.56 -4.57 32.63
CA THR A 150 9.82 -4.25 31.40
C THR A 150 9.51 -5.57 30.71
N SER A 151 8.45 -6.23 31.16
CA SER A 151 7.99 -7.47 30.57
C SER A 151 7.36 -7.08 29.24
N HIS A 152 8.14 -7.30 28.17
CA HIS A 152 7.70 -7.16 26.78
C HIS A 152 6.52 -8.10 26.47
N MET A 153 6.36 -9.13 27.30
CA MET A 153 5.20 -10.02 27.40
C MET A 153 4.25 -9.53 28.49
N ASP A 154 2.96 -9.51 28.22
CA ASP A 154 1.94 -9.39 29.25
C ASP A 154 1.91 -10.70 30.09
N PRO A 155 2.22 -10.65 31.40
CA PRO A 155 2.30 -11.85 32.23
C PRO A 155 0.94 -12.51 32.50
N LYS A 156 -0.19 -11.82 32.24
CA LYS A 156 -1.54 -12.38 32.43
C LYS A 156 -2.01 -13.15 31.21
N THR A 157 -1.67 -12.67 30.02
CA THR A 157 -2.17 -13.22 28.74
C THR A 157 -1.11 -13.99 27.97
N GLY A 158 0.17 -13.81 28.31
CA GLY A 158 1.31 -14.36 27.57
C GLY A 158 1.54 -13.73 26.20
N ILE A 159 0.92 -12.59 25.92
CA ILE A 159 1.01 -11.91 24.64
C ILE A 159 2.19 -10.95 24.62
N VAL A 160 3.02 -11.06 23.59
CA VAL A 160 4.08 -10.11 23.25
C VAL A 160 3.62 -9.29 22.05
N GLU A 161 3.67 -7.96 22.17
CA GLU A 161 3.48 -7.08 21.02
C GLU A 161 4.81 -6.87 20.32
N LEU A 162 4.82 -7.14 19.02
CA LEU A 162 5.99 -7.09 18.16
C LEU A 162 5.82 -5.98 17.13
N SER A 163 6.89 -5.23 16.90
CA SER A 163 7.02 -4.26 15.84
C SER A 163 7.83 -4.87 14.70
N ILE A 164 7.28 -4.80 13.49
CA ILE A 164 7.84 -5.38 12.27
C ILE A 164 8.14 -4.26 11.29
N VAL A 165 9.37 -4.26 10.76
CA VAL A 165 9.84 -3.30 9.76
C VAL A 165 10.51 -4.06 8.62
N GLY A 166 10.16 -3.73 7.38
CA GLY A 166 10.80 -4.34 6.21
C GLY A 166 12.27 -3.95 6.07
N LYS A 167 13.08 -4.87 5.56
CA LYS A 167 14.52 -4.67 5.33
C LYS A 167 14.95 -4.86 3.89
N SER A 168 14.48 -5.91 3.24
CA SER A 168 14.85 -6.19 1.87
C SER A 168 13.70 -6.82 1.09
N SER A 169 13.77 -6.70 -0.22
CA SER A 169 12.87 -7.33 -1.19
C SER A 169 13.71 -7.67 -2.41
N ILE A 170 13.97 -8.96 -2.63
CA ILE A 170 14.88 -9.43 -3.68
C ILE A 170 14.10 -10.31 -4.63
N TYR A 171 14.08 -9.97 -5.92
CA TYR A 171 13.45 -10.79 -6.94
C TYR A 171 14.49 -11.20 -7.98
N LYS A 172 14.68 -12.52 -8.15
CA LYS A 172 15.69 -13.08 -9.06
C LYS A 172 17.12 -12.54 -8.84
N GLY A 173 17.48 -12.25 -7.59
CA GLY A 173 18.80 -11.72 -7.22
C GLY A 173 18.93 -10.20 -7.30
N GLU A 174 17.91 -9.47 -7.76
CA GLU A 174 17.91 -8.02 -7.82
C GLU A 174 17.08 -7.39 -6.68
N HIS A 175 17.62 -6.34 -6.06
CA HIS A 175 16.93 -5.58 -5.03
C HIS A 175 15.84 -4.70 -5.63
N LEU A 176 14.60 -4.88 -5.15
CA LEU A 176 13.46 -4.06 -5.49
C LEU A 176 13.41 -2.84 -4.53
N VAL A 177 14.37 -1.92 -4.69
CA VAL A 177 14.60 -0.79 -3.76
C VAL A 177 13.33 0.04 -3.49
N TYR A 178 12.43 0.13 -4.46
CA TYR A 178 11.14 0.80 -4.31
C TYR A 178 10.23 0.12 -3.28
N TYR A 179 10.16 -1.23 -3.25
CA TYR A 179 9.46 -1.97 -2.21
C TYR A 179 10.20 -1.90 -0.88
N GLU A 180 11.53 -1.95 -0.87
CA GLU A 180 12.31 -1.85 0.37
C GLU A 180 12.04 -0.55 1.13
N ARG A 181 12.04 0.58 0.41
CA ARG A 181 11.71 1.89 1.00
C ARG A 181 10.28 1.94 1.53
N ALA A 182 9.32 1.40 0.79
CA ALA A 182 7.92 1.36 1.21
C ALA A 182 7.72 0.48 2.45
N LEU A 183 8.32 -0.72 2.47
CA LEU A 183 8.24 -1.66 3.60
C LEU A 183 8.98 -1.13 4.84
N ALA A 184 10.08 -0.41 4.67
CA ALA A 184 10.82 0.21 5.77
C ALA A 184 10.05 1.40 6.38
N SER A 185 9.25 2.11 5.58
CA SER A 185 8.43 3.23 6.05
C SER A 185 7.18 2.81 6.82
N ASN A 186 6.78 1.53 6.69
CA ASN A 186 5.57 1.01 7.29
C ASN A 186 5.91 0.12 8.50
N ASN A 187 5.51 0.54 9.69
CA ASN A 187 5.71 -0.22 10.92
C ASN A 187 4.44 -1.00 11.27
N LEU A 188 4.53 -2.34 11.20
CA LEU A 188 3.40 -3.22 11.54
C LEU A 188 3.51 -3.66 12.99
N SER A 189 2.36 -3.74 13.68
CA SER A 189 2.25 -4.34 15.00
C SER A 189 1.64 -5.73 14.89
N LEU A 190 2.26 -6.73 15.51
CA LEU A 190 1.76 -8.10 15.62
C LEU A 190 1.70 -8.50 17.08
N ALA A 191 0.52 -8.91 17.56
CA ALA A 191 0.35 -9.51 18.87
C ALA A 191 0.57 -11.03 18.77
N LEU A 192 1.63 -11.53 19.39
CA LEU A 192 1.97 -12.95 19.40
C LEU A 192 1.73 -13.56 20.78
N ASN A 193 0.91 -14.61 20.86
CA ASN A 193 0.71 -15.38 22.09
C ASN A 193 1.85 -16.40 22.25
N VAL A 194 2.87 -16.04 23.02
CA VAL A 194 4.08 -16.86 23.18
C VAL A 194 3.79 -18.13 23.99
N ALA A 195 2.87 -18.07 24.97
CA ALA A 195 2.50 -19.24 25.75
C ALA A 195 1.87 -20.32 24.86
N GLN A 196 0.97 -19.91 23.96
CA GLN A 196 0.36 -20.81 22.99
C GLN A 196 1.38 -21.34 21.99
N VAL A 197 2.27 -20.51 21.45
CA VAL A 197 3.34 -20.95 20.53
C VAL A 197 4.19 -22.05 21.17
N ILE A 198 4.58 -21.90 22.45
CA ILE A 198 5.36 -22.91 23.17
C ILE A 198 4.54 -24.19 23.36
N ALA A 199 3.26 -24.07 23.73
CA ALA A 199 2.36 -25.23 23.87
C ALA A 199 2.22 -25.99 22.55
N ASP A 200 1.94 -25.28 21.45
CA ASP A 200 1.76 -25.86 20.11
C ASP A 200 3.07 -26.47 19.58
N SER A 201 4.23 -25.94 19.98
CA SER A 201 5.54 -26.46 19.59
C SER A 201 5.98 -27.71 20.38
N THR A 202 5.47 -27.86 21.60
CA THR A 202 5.77 -29.00 22.48
C THR A 202 4.71 -30.10 22.44
N ALA A 203 3.49 -29.80 22.00
CA ALA A 203 2.42 -30.78 21.85
C ALA A 203 2.82 -32.03 21.02
N PRO A 204 3.54 -31.91 19.89
CA PRO A 204 4.04 -33.08 19.15
C PRO A 204 5.10 -33.89 19.90
N LEU A 205 5.83 -33.27 20.83
CA LEU A 205 6.85 -33.92 21.67
C LEU A 205 6.24 -34.65 22.87
N LEU A 206 5.05 -34.22 23.30
CA LEU A 206 4.28 -34.78 24.41
C LEU A 206 3.24 -35.82 23.95
N GLY A 207 3.16 -36.09 22.64
CA GLY A 207 2.18 -36.96 21.99
C GLY A 207 2.80 -38.02 21.07
N SER A 208 3.60 -38.91 21.65
CA SER A 208 3.70 -40.32 21.22
C SER A 208 3.85 -41.16 22.49
N SER A 209 2.73 -41.61 23.04
CA SER A 209 2.61 -42.63 24.09
C SER A 209 1.27 -43.32 23.90
#